data_AF-A0A7S4JUA1-F1
#
_entry.id   AF-A0A7S4JUA1-F1
#
_cell.length_a   1.000
_cell.length_b   1.000
_cell.length_c   1.000
_cell.angle_alpha   90.00
_cell.angle_beta   90.00
_cell.angle_gamma   90.00
#
_symmetry.space_group_name_H-M   'P 1'
#
loop_
_entity.id
_entity.type
_entity.pdbx_description
1 polymer ?
#
loop_
_entity_poly.entity_id
_entity_poly.type
_entity_poly.pdbx_seq_one_letter_code
_entity_poly.pdbx_strand_id
1 'polypeptide(L)'
;GNGAMPPPPPPPRKECVSCHSRKIQSEYSARQWKKRIGTGKCLLCATDSCRAQAGTTADREETASSASLTRKCQLCGACKTREEFTATQWKKVATERTCSGCKVEKIRRSIARQMGRGVGGASASSSSLARATAPEGEGE
;
A
#
# COMPACT_ATOMS: atom_id res chain seq x y z
N GLY A 1 32.57 -38.08 -25.50
CA GLY A 1 31.16 -37.77 -25.76
C GLY A 1 30.79 -36.52 -24.98
N ASN A 2 30.28 -35.50 -25.65
CA ASN A 2 29.82 -34.28 -24.97
C ASN A 2 28.48 -34.59 -24.30
N GLY A 3 28.49 -34.82 -22.99
CA GLY A 3 27.28 -35.01 -22.20
C GLY A 3 26.51 -33.69 -22.13
N ALA A 4 25.50 -33.52 -22.99
CA ALA A 4 24.62 -32.37 -22.94
C ALA A 4 23.78 -32.42 -21.65
N MET A 5 24.02 -31.47 -20.75
CA MET A 5 23.22 -31.30 -19.53
C MET A 5 21.79 -30.91 -19.93
N PRO A 6 20.74 -31.52 -19.36
CA PRO A 6 19.38 -31.15 -19.68
C PRO A 6 19.11 -29.67 -19.34
N PRO A 7 18.29 -28.97 -20.13
CA PRO A 7 17.98 -27.58 -19.86
C PRO A 7 17.24 -27.45 -18.51
N PRO A 8 17.48 -26.36 -17.76
CA PRO A 8 16.77 -26.12 -16.52
C PRO A 8 15.27 -25.96 -16.77
N PRO A 9 14.41 -26.36 -15.81
CA PRO A 9 12.98 -26.17 -15.94
C PRO A 9 12.65 -24.67 -16.06
N PRO A 10 11.61 -24.30 -16.84
CA PRO A 10 11.23 -22.91 -17.00
C PRO A 10 10.80 -22.31 -15.66
N PRO A 11 11.12 -21.02 -15.40
CA PRO A 11 10.75 -20.38 -14.16
C PRO A 11 9.22 -20.24 -14.02
N PRO A 12 8.69 -20.29 -12.78
CA PRO A 12 7.26 -20.13 -12.54
C PRO A 12 6.77 -18.75 -13.00
N ARG A 13 5.54 -18.71 -13.53
CA ARG A 13 4.90 -17.50 -14.08
C ARG A 13 3.55 -17.25 -13.40
N LYS A 14 3.18 -15.97 -13.26
CA LYS A 14 1.87 -15.52 -12.78
C LYS A 14 1.24 -14.55 -13.76
N GLU A 15 -0.08 -14.61 -13.90
CA GLU A 15 -0.85 -13.69 -14.72
C GLU A 15 -1.10 -12.36 -14.00
N CYS A 16 -0.88 -11.25 -14.70
CA CYS A 16 -1.15 -9.91 -14.17
C CYS A 16 -2.63 -9.60 -14.30
N VAL A 17 -3.29 -9.20 -13.20
CA VAL A 17 -4.73 -8.89 -13.21
C VAL A 17 -5.09 -7.64 -14.03
N SER A 18 -4.13 -6.79 -14.39
CA SER A 18 -4.38 -5.57 -15.15
C SER A 18 -4.13 -5.70 -16.65
N CYS A 19 -3.10 -6.43 -17.06
CA CYS A 19 -2.73 -6.60 -18.47
C CYS A 19 -2.85 -8.04 -18.98
N HIS A 20 -3.34 -8.96 -18.14
CA HIS A 20 -3.51 -10.40 -18.41
C HIS A 20 -2.26 -11.11 -18.97
N SER A 21 -1.09 -10.49 -18.82
CA SER A 21 0.16 -11.04 -19.33
C SER A 21 0.78 -11.98 -18.30
N ARG A 22 1.28 -13.15 -18.76
CA ARG A 22 2.04 -14.09 -17.93
C ARG A 22 3.45 -13.58 -17.72
N LYS A 23 3.79 -13.28 -16.47
CA LYS A 23 5.04 -12.62 -16.08
C LYS A 23 5.81 -13.47 -15.07
N ILE A 24 7.14 -13.40 -15.13
CA ILE A 24 8.05 -14.11 -14.20
C ILE A 24 8.18 -13.34 -12.89
N GLN A 25 8.78 -13.96 -11.87
CA GLN A 25 8.92 -13.37 -10.54
C GLN A 25 9.57 -11.98 -10.52
N SER A 26 10.59 -11.73 -11.34
CA SER A 26 11.31 -10.45 -11.41
C SER A 26 10.43 -9.29 -11.88
N GLU A 27 9.33 -9.58 -12.58
CA GLU A 27 8.36 -8.60 -13.08
C GLU A 27 7.29 -8.24 -12.03
N TYR A 28 7.38 -8.80 -10.82
CA TYR A 28 6.53 -8.50 -9.68
C TYR A 28 7.38 -8.10 -8.47
N SER A 29 6.83 -7.33 -7.54
CA SER A 29 7.48 -7.18 -6.24
C SER A 29 7.46 -8.50 -5.46
N ALA A 30 8.48 -8.77 -4.66
CA ALA A 30 8.55 -9.97 -3.82
C ALA A 30 7.29 -10.14 -2.94
N ARG A 31 6.73 -9.03 -2.45
CA ARG A 31 5.47 -9.01 -1.67
C ARG A 31 4.26 -9.43 -2.48
N GLN A 32 4.17 -9.04 -3.75
CA GLN A 32 3.09 -9.47 -4.64
C GLN A 32 3.25 -10.94 -5.03
N TRP A 33 4.49 -11.37 -5.30
CA TRP A 33 4.77 -12.74 -5.69
C TRP A 33 4.44 -13.75 -4.57
N LYS A 34 4.59 -13.37 -3.30
CA LYS A 34 4.24 -14.24 -2.17
C LYS A 34 2.71 -14.42 -1.96
N LYS A 35 1.87 -13.58 -2.57
CA LYS A 35 0.40 -13.68 -2.46
C LYS A 35 -0.18 -14.77 -3.38
N ARG A 36 -1.42 -15.20 -3.08
CA ARG A 36 -2.18 -16.15 -3.91
C ARG A 36 -2.28 -15.65 -5.37
N ILE A 37 -2.25 -16.59 -6.30
CA ILE A 37 -2.35 -16.35 -7.74
C ILE A 37 -3.65 -15.58 -8.02
N GLY A 38 -3.61 -14.60 -8.94
CA GLY A 38 -4.79 -13.82 -9.37
C GLY A 38 -5.00 -12.45 -8.70
N THR A 39 -4.17 -12.05 -7.72
CA THR A 39 -4.31 -10.74 -7.03
C THR A 39 -3.17 -9.75 -7.30
N GLY A 40 -2.20 -10.13 -8.12
CA GLY A 40 -1.00 -9.35 -8.39
C GLY A 40 -1.08 -8.52 -9.67
N LYS A 41 -0.61 -7.27 -9.61
CA LYS A 41 -0.27 -6.45 -10.78
C LYS A 41 1.23 -6.52 -11.03
N CYS A 42 1.68 -6.63 -12.28
CA CYS A 42 3.11 -6.55 -12.61
C CYS A 42 3.66 -5.15 -12.26
N LEU A 43 4.98 -5.02 -12.14
CA LEU A 43 5.65 -3.76 -11.76
C LEU A 43 5.27 -2.60 -12.68
N LEU A 44 5.14 -2.86 -13.98
CA LEU A 44 4.69 -1.86 -14.97
C LEU A 44 3.26 -1.42 -14.67
N CYS A 45 2.28 -2.33 -14.62
CA CYS A 45 0.89 -1.97 -14.34
C CYS A 45 0.69 -1.38 -12.93
N ALA A 46 1.49 -1.80 -11.94
CA ALA A 46 1.48 -1.24 -10.60
C ALA A 46 1.98 0.21 -10.60
N THR A 47 2.92 0.56 -11.47
CA THR A 47 3.42 1.93 -11.66
C THR A 47 2.47 2.75 -12.51
N ASP A 48 1.92 2.16 -13.57
CA ASP A 48 1.06 2.84 -14.54
C ASP A 48 -0.34 3.15 -13.97
N SER A 49 -0.84 2.31 -13.04
CA SER A 49 -2.05 2.60 -12.26
C SER A 49 -1.96 3.94 -11.47
N CYS A 50 -0.76 4.50 -11.29
CA CYS A 50 -0.57 5.84 -10.73
C CYS A 50 -0.66 6.95 -11.78
N ARG A 51 -0.29 6.69 -13.04
CA ARG A 51 -0.37 7.66 -14.15
C ARG A 51 -1.77 7.73 -14.75
N ALA A 52 -2.46 6.60 -14.87
CA ALA A 52 -3.83 6.55 -15.41
C ALA A 52 -4.86 7.32 -14.55
N GLN A 53 -4.60 7.49 -13.25
CA GLN A 53 -5.43 8.36 -12.39
C GLN A 53 -5.08 9.86 -12.50
N ALA A 54 -4.05 10.23 -13.27
CA ALA A 54 -3.53 11.59 -13.35
C ALA A 54 -3.70 12.24 -14.73
N GLY A 55 -4.39 11.64 -15.70
CA GLY A 55 -4.48 12.25 -17.03
C GLY A 55 -5.52 11.68 -17.99
N THR A 56 -6.67 12.35 -18.06
CA THR A 56 -7.47 12.51 -19.28
C THR A 56 -7.52 13.99 -19.66
N THR A 57 -6.37 14.63 -19.76
CA THR A 57 -6.21 15.91 -20.45
C THR A 57 -5.00 15.82 -21.35
N ALA A 58 -5.13 14.97 -22.37
CA ALA A 58 -4.31 15.07 -23.57
C ALA A 58 -4.91 16.18 -24.42
N ASP A 59 -4.29 17.36 -24.40
CA ASP A 59 -3.74 17.94 -25.62
C ASP A 59 -2.83 19.12 -25.25
N ARG A 60 -1.76 19.25 -26.04
CA ARG A 60 -0.92 20.45 -26.20
C ARG A 60 0.31 20.63 -25.30
N GLU A 61 1.40 20.03 -25.82
CA GLU A 61 2.64 20.70 -26.23
C GLU A 61 3.47 21.51 -25.20
N GLU A 62 4.60 20.89 -24.85
CA GLU A 62 5.93 21.48 -24.74
C GLU A 62 6.07 22.87 -24.08
N THR A 63 6.16 22.86 -22.74
CA THR A 63 7.20 23.65 -22.06
C THR A 63 7.51 22.99 -20.73
N ALA A 64 8.78 22.97 -20.32
CA ALA A 64 9.30 22.43 -19.06
C ALA A 64 8.73 23.14 -17.81
N SER A 65 7.42 22.99 -17.57
CA SER A 65 6.64 23.85 -16.69
C SER A 65 5.83 22.98 -15.75
N SER A 66 6.38 22.73 -14.54
CA SER A 66 5.61 22.45 -13.32
C SER A 66 4.44 21.45 -13.42
N ALA A 67 4.46 20.53 -14.39
CA ALA A 67 3.30 19.73 -14.74
C ALA A 67 3.14 18.61 -13.72
N SER A 68 2.30 18.90 -12.73
CA SER A 68 1.64 17.93 -11.87
C SER A 68 2.57 16.84 -11.36
N LEU A 69 3.72 17.25 -10.80
CA LEU A 69 4.45 16.37 -9.91
C LEU A 69 3.43 15.94 -8.85
N THR A 70 3.01 14.69 -8.91
CA THR A 70 2.19 14.06 -7.90
C THR A 70 3.13 13.21 -7.05
N ARG A 71 2.87 13.19 -5.75
CA ARG A 71 3.69 12.45 -4.79
C ARG A 71 2.78 11.58 -3.93
N LYS A 72 3.27 10.39 -3.58
CA LYS A 72 2.54 9.45 -2.74
C LYS A 72 2.56 9.90 -1.29
N CYS A 73 1.41 9.91 -0.64
CA CYS A 73 1.29 10.10 0.80
C CYS A 73 1.64 8.80 1.53
N GLN A 74 2.47 8.88 2.57
CA GLN A 74 2.89 7.71 3.35
C GLN A 74 1.78 7.15 4.25
N LEU A 75 0.84 7.99 4.70
CA LEU A 75 -0.28 7.55 5.55
C LEU A 75 -1.42 6.91 4.76
N CYS A 76 -1.93 7.58 3.72
CA CYS A 76 -3.06 7.06 2.95
C CYS A 76 -2.65 6.33 1.66
N GLY A 77 -1.38 6.40 1.25
CA GLY A 77 -0.92 5.76 0.02
C GLY A 77 -1.40 6.42 -1.28
N ALA A 78 -2.25 7.44 -1.22
CA ALA A 78 -2.76 8.14 -2.40
C ALA A 78 -1.69 9.03 -3.04
N CYS A 79 -1.69 9.08 -4.38
CA CYS A 79 -0.94 10.08 -5.13
C CYS A 79 -1.70 11.41 -5.06
N LYS A 80 -0.99 12.46 -4.66
CA LYS A 80 -1.56 13.77 -4.37
C LYS A 80 -0.75 14.83 -5.12
N THR A 81 -1.40 15.87 -5.61
CA THR A 81 -0.76 17.00 -6.30
C THR A 81 0.04 17.84 -5.31
N ARG A 82 0.88 18.75 -5.82
CA ARG A 82 1.66 19.67 -4.97
C ARG A 82 0.79 20.48 -4.00
N GLU A 83 -0.42 20.82 -4.38
CA GLU A 83 -1.37 21.63 -3.60
C GLU A 83 -1.89 20.89 -2.35
N GLU A 84 -1.98 19.56 -2.45
CA GLU A 84 -2.41 18.67 -1.36
C GLU A 84 -1.32 18.41 -0.31
N PHE A 85 -0.14 19.00 -0.50
CA PHE A 85 0.95 19.02 0.47
C PHE A 85 1.36 20.46 0.76
N THR A 86 1.82 20.72 1.98
CA THR A 86 2.47 22.00 2.25
C THR A 86 3.82 22.08 1.52
N ALA A 87 4.30 23.28 1.20
CA ALA A 87 5.60 23.48 0.56
C ALA A 87 6.75 22.79 1.32
N THR A 88 6.69 22.79 2.66
CA THR A 88 7.66 22.09 3.53
C THR A 88 7.55 20.57 3.37
N GLN A 89 6.33 20.02 3.34
CA GLN A 89 6.11 18.59 3.14
C GLN A 89 6.55 18.13 1.75
N TRP A 90 6.38 18.99 0.76
CA TRP A 90 6.81 18.71 -0.60
C TRP A 90 8.31 18.46 -0.67
N LYS A 91 9.12 19.25 0.03
CA LYS A 91 10.59 19.13 0.06
C LYS A 91 11.10 17.92 0.86
N LYS A 92 10.30 17.34 1.77
CA LYS A 92 10.70 16.18 2.58
C LYS A 92 10.89 14.91 1.74
N VAL A 93 11.65 13.95 2.27
CA VAL A 93 11.81 12.60 1.71
C VAL A 93 10.50 11.84 1.68
N ALA A 94 10.39 10.85 0.77
CA ALA A 94 9.14 10.14 0.50
C ALA A 94 8.59 9.38 1.73
N THR A 95 9.45 8.93 2.63
CA THR A 95 9.10 8.16 3.83
C THR A 95 8.39 8.98 4.91
N GLU A 96 8.60 10.30 4.93
CA GLU A 96 8.01 11.21 5.93
C GLU A 96 6.86 12.05 5.37
N ARG A 97 6.55 11.86 4.09
CA ARG A 97 5.63 12.75 3.37
C ARG A 97 4.18 12.37 3.66
N THR A 98 3.45 13.30 4.26
CA THR A 98 2.04 13.14 4.62
C THR A 98 1.22 14.24 3.94
N CYS A 99 0.09 13.94 3.31
CA CYS A 99 -0.77 14.98 2.71
C CYS A 99 -1.46 15.83 3.78
N SER A 100 -1.92 17.02 3.39
CA SER A 100 -2.61 17.97 4.27
C SER A 100 -3.81 17.35 4.98
N GLY A 101 -4.64 16.57 4.28
CA GLY A 101 -5.79 15.88 4.88
C GLY A 101 -5.39 14.88 5.98
N CYS A 102 -4.40 14.02 5.71
CA CYS A 102 -3.90 13.08 6.72
C CYS A 102 -3.20 13.79 7.89
N LYS A 103 -2.60 14.95 7.66
CA LYS A 103 -2.02 15.78 8.74
C LYS A 103 -3.10 16.29 9.68
N VAL A 104 -4.20 16.84 9.15
CA VAL A 104 -5.34 17.31 9.97
C VAL A 104 -5.95 16.16 10.75
N GLU A 105 -6.15 15.00 10.12
CA GLU A 105 -6.69 13.81 10.80
C GLU A 105 -5.77 13.34 11.94
N LYS A 106 -4.45 13.35 11.71
CA LYS A 106 -3.48 13.01 12.76
C LYS A 106 -3.61 13.96 13.96
N ILE A 107 -3.76 15.27 13.71
CA ILE A 107 -3.95 16.27 14.76
C ILE A 107 -5.27 16.04 15.51
N ARG A 108 -6.38 15.82 14.79
CA ARG A 108 -7.69 15.52 15.39
C ARG A 108 -7.63 14.31 16.32
N ARG A 109 -7.00 13.22 15.88
CA ARG A 109 -6.79 12.01 16.70
C ARG A 109 -5.93 12.29 17.92
N SER A 110 -4.89 13.12 17.81
CA SER A 110 -4.06 13.51 18.95
C SER A 110 -4.84 14.34 19.97
N ILE A 111 -5.63 15.31 19.53
CA ILE A 111 -6.48 16.14 20.41
C ILE A 111 -7.53 15.27 21.10
N ALA A 112 -8.23 14.41 20.35
CA ALA A 112 -9.21 13.49 20.91
C ALA A 112 -8.60 12.58 22.00
N ARG A 113 -7.36 12.11 21.81
CA ARG A 113 -6.63 11.33 22.82
C ARG A 113 -6.23 12.13 24.05
N GLN A 114 -5.94 13.42 23.90
CA GLN A 114 -5.62 14.30 25.03
C GLN A 114 -6.87 14.60 25.86
N MET A 115 -7.99 14.92 25.21
CA MET A 115 -9.24 15.22 25.90
C MET A 115 -9.88 13.99 26.56
N GLY A 116 -9.71 12.79 25.98
CA GLY A 116 -10.16 11.53 26.57
C GLY A 116 -9.27 10.98 27.69
N ARG A 117 -8.17 11.66 28.05
CA ARG A 117 -7.25 11.24 29.13
C ARG A 117 -7.41 12.04 30.42
N GLY A 118 -8.30 13.03 30.47
CA GLY A 118 -8.70 13.70 31.71
C GLY A 118 -10.03 13.13 32.18
N VAL A 119 -10.07 12.64 33.43
CA VAL A 119 -11.23 12.09 34.17
C VAL A 119 -11.58 10.61 33.92
N GLY A 120 -10.67 9.72 34.33
CA GLY A 120 -10.97 8.29 34.38
C GLY A 120 -9.92 7.47 35.12
N GLY A 121 -9.34 8.04 36.18
CA GLY A 121 -8.65 7.25 37.18
C GLY A 121 -9.68 6.39 37.91
N ALA A 122 -9.80 5.13 37.50
CA ALA A 122 -10.24 4.04 38.36
C ALA A 122 -9.51 2.79 37.90
N SER A 123 -8.39 2.53 38.57
CA SER A 123 -7.84 1.18 38.70
C SER A 123 -8.96 0.28 39.20
N ALA A 124 -9.55 -0.52 38.32
CA ALA A 124 -10.26 -1.72 38.73
C ALA A 124 -9.33 -2.90 38.46
N SER A 125 -8.53 -3.22 39.49
CA SER A 125 -8.07 -4.59 39.67
C SER A 125 -9.33 -5.45 39.82
N SER A 126 -9.58 -6.33 38.85
CA SER A 126 -10.57 -7.40 38.99
C SER A 126 -9.91 -8.69 38.56
N SER A 127 -9.25 -9.28 39.56
CA SER A 127 -8.94 -10.70 39.63
C SER A 127 -10.22 -11.53 39.47
N SER A 128 -10.02 -12.79 39.02
CA SER A 128 -10.93 -13.94 39.24
C SER A 128 -12.17 -13.98 38.31
N LEU A 129 -12.56 -15.07 37.64
CA LEU A 129 -12.33 -16.52 37.77
C LEU A 129 -12.59 -17.23 36.43
N ALA A 130 -12.00 -18.41 36.31
CA ALA A 130 -12.21 -19.40 35.26
C ALA A 130 -13.69 -19.71 34.94
N ARG A 131 -13.95 -20.09 33.69
CA ARG A 131 -14.80 -21.25 33.41
C ARG A 131 -14.53 -21.82 32.02
N ALA A 132 -13.99 -23.04 32.02
CA ALA A 132 -14.00 -23.95 30.89
C ALA A 132 -15.45 -24.26 30.47
N THR A 133 -15.66 -24.61 29.21
CA THR A 133 -16.52 -25.72 28.73
C THR A 133 -16.33 -25.83 27.21
N ALA A 134 -15.71 -26.92 26.77
CA ALA A 134 -15.80 -27.39 25.39
C ALA A 134 -17.19 -28.02 25.16
N PRO A 135 -17.71 -27.97 23.93
CA PRO A 135 -18.15 -29.23 23.36
C PRO A 135 -17.57 -29.48 21.98
N GLU A 136 -17.13 -30.72 21.83
CA GLU A 136 -16.86 -31.38 20.56
C GLU A 136 -18.13 -31.43 19.72
N GLY A 137 -17.97 -31.27 18.41
CA GLY A 137 -19.02 -31.46 17.43
C GLY A 137 -18.37 -32.01 16.17
N GLU A 138 -18.17 -33.32 16.16
CA GLU A 138 -18.04 -34.09 14.92
C GLU A 138 -19.33 -33.98 14.13
N GLY A 139 -19.21 -33.76 12.82
CA GLY A 139 -20.32 -33.74 11.89
C GLY A 139 -19.83 -34.21 10.53
N GLU A 140 -20.30 -35.40 10.17
CA GLU A 140 -20.15 -36.22 8.95
C GLU A 140 -19.86 -35.51 7.62
#